data_AF-B9CM05-F1
#
_entry.id   AF-B9CM05-F1
#
_cell.length_a   1.000
_cell.length_b   1.000
_cell.length_c   1.000
_cell.angle_alpha   90.00
_cell.angle_beta   90.00
_cell.angle_gamma   90.00
#
_symmetry.space_group_name_H-M   'P 1'
#
loop_
_entity.id
_entity.type
_entity.pdbx_description
1 polymer ?
#
loop_
_entity_poly.entity_id
_entity_poly.type
_entity_poly.pdbx_seq_one_letter_code
_entity_poly.pdbx_strand_id
1 'polypeptide(L)'
;MFCTNCGTQMPDGQKFCTNCGAALQPTEQVSQPSQAEASNTGQITPKPTQVTEAKTQKASTSQPATQTHNNSTKPNDSQKSHKHNKKMIAVIALVLILVVGGVGAATYFTNGFGLLDKQGEAGQTADTTSGSSNSSSSDTKKTKKDADEKPTVKVSDISFDTTQAVSNREIRDVYSIKGTIENTTDKYVEASPSFIFKVSYKDNYGDEQNGDAILQSQMETPDGFENETIFLAPHEKKEFTYYISDYSYNENSHKKEADAKFNIVTTKQSNSTLNNLSLAEGDITVDSVELKECPFKSFTDKKALTPDDAKVSLSYNFEQFGSTVTGTVTNTTKDKWSSATIYYYTEMDGYYAFGSTSGRQDVTFVKPDASADIKGGSIFGSNQDGHTYEAKPIAVTYQVDKN
;
A
#
# COMPACT_ATOMS: atom_id res chain seq x y z
N MET A 1 19.88 -25.62 -20.79
CA MET A 1 18.53 -26.21 -20.81
C MET A 1 17.53 -25.26 -21.49
N PHE A 2 16.30 -25.67 -21.81
CA PHE A 2 15.25 -24.78 -22.31
C PHE A 2 14.12 -24.69 -21.27
N CYS A 3 13.53 -23.51 -21.08
CA CYS A 3 12.39 -23.33 -20.20
C CYS A 3 11.14 -24.01 -20.79
N THR A 4 10.54 -24.95 -20.06
CA THR A 4 9.34 -25.67 -20.50
C THR A 4 8.07 -24.80 -20.56
N ASN A 5 8.06 -23.64 -19.90
CA ASN A 5 6.93 -22.70 -19.94
C ASN A 5 7.00 -21.67 -21.08
N CYS A 6 8.17 -21.08 -21.36
CA CYS A 6 8.30 -20.01 -22.37
C CYS A 6 9.20 -20.35 -23.57
N GLY A 7 9.86 -21.50 -23.59
CA GLY A 7 10.76 -21.91 -24.67
C GLY A 7 12.13 -21.21 -24.71
N THR A 8 12.39 -20.23 -23.84
CA THR A 8 13.67 -19.50 -23.77
C THR A 8 14.83 -20.44 -23.41
N GLN A 9 15.96 -20.31 -24.11
CA GLN A 9 17.19 -21.05 -23.81
C GLN A 9 17.87 -20.47 -22.56
N MET A 10 18.15 -21.33 -21.59
CA MET A 10 18.72 -20.98 -20.29
C MET A 10 20.07 -21.68 -20.08
N PRO A 11 21.08 -20.99 -19.52
CA PRO A 11 22.28 -21.62 -18.99
C PRO A 11 21.94 -22.71 -17.96
N ASP A 12 22.73 -23.78 -17.92
CA ASP A 12 22.52 -24.88 -17.00
C ASP A 12 22.84 -24.48 -15.54
N GLY A 13 22.14 -25.10 -14.58
CA GLY A 13 22.31 -24.82 -13.15
C GLY A 13 21.46 -23.65 -12.61
N GLN A 14 20.69 -22.95 -13.44
CA GLN A 14 19.74 -21.94 -12.96
C GLN A 14 18.49 -22.58 -12.34
N LYS A 15 18.05 -22.05 -11.19
CA LYS A 15 16.84 -22.53 -10.47
C LYS A 15 15.53 -21.98 -11.02
N PHE A 16 15.59 -20.87 -11.76
CA PHE A 16 14.42 -20.17 -12.31
C PHE A 16 14.75 -19.61 -13.70
N CYS A 17 13.72 -19.47 -14.55
CA CYS A 17 13.84 -18.82 -15.84
C CYS A 17 13.90 -17.29 -15.68
N THR A 18 14.98 -16.64 -16.13
CA THR A 18 15.10 -15.17 -16.05
C THR A 18 14.14 -14.43 -16.97
N ASN A 19 13.51 -15.11 -17.94
CA ASN A 19 12.56 -14.50 -18.87
C ASN A 19 11.10 -14.55 -18.38
N CYS A 20 10.71 -15.58 -17.62
CA CYS A 20 9.30 -15.75 -17.20
C CYS A 20 9.11 -16.19 -15.73
N GLY A 21 10.15 -16.17 -14.90
CA GLY A 21 10.11 -16.52 -13.48
C GLY A 21 9.90 -18.01 -13.15
N ALA A 22 9.51 -18.84 -14.12
CA ALA A 22 9.19 -20.25 -13.89
C ALA A 22 10.37 -21.04 -13.29
N ALA A 23 10.12 -21.79 -12.22
CA ALA A 23 11.09 -22.69 -11.62
C ALA A 23 11.57 -23.76 -12.61
N LEU A 24 12.89 -23.92 -12.71
CA LEU A 24 13.54 -24.96 -13.50
C LEU A 24 13.90 -26.09 -12.55
N GLN A 25 13.26 -27.25 -12.71
CA GLN A 25 13.52 -28.37 -11.80
C GLN A 25 14.96 -28.88 -11.97
N PRO A 26 15.71 -29.11 -10.86
CA PRO A 26 16.99 -29.79 -10.92
C PRO A 26 16.81 -31.17 -11.53
N THR A 27 17.54 -31.46 -12.59
CA THR A 27 17.58 -32.81 -13.17
C THR A 27 18.48 -33.68 -12.30
N GLU A 28 17.92 -34.26 -11.23
CA GLU A 28 18.56 -35.41 -10.59
C GLU A 28 18.58 -36.58 -11.57
N GLN A 29 19.76 -37.13 -11.77
CA GLN A 29 20.06 -38.04 -12.86
C GLN A 29 19.47 -39.43 -12.58
N VAL A 30 18.37 -39.75 -13.27
CA VAL A 30 17.69 -41.06 -13.17
C VAL A 30 18.68 -42.19 -13.43
N SER A 31 18.87 -43.03 -12.41
CA SER A 31 19.52 -44.34 -12.53
C SER A 31 18.48 -45.42 -12.21
N GLN A 32 18.17 -46.27 -13.19
CA GLN A 32 17.15 -47.32 -13.06
C GLN A 32 17.60 -48.47 -12.11
N PRO A 33 16.64 -49.25 -11.56
CA PRO A 33 16.92 -50.27 -10.55
C PRO A 33 17.30 -51.62 -11.16
N SER A 34 17.99 -52.45 -10.36
CA SER A 34 18.13 -53.89 -10.59
C SER A 34 17.54 -54.67 -9.42
N GLN A 35 16.76 -55.71 -9.72
CA GLN A 35 16.23 -56.65 -8.72
C GLN A 35 17.29 -57.67 -8.30
N ALA A 36 17.20 -58.13 -7.05
CA ALA A 36 17.48 -59.52 -6.65
C ALA A 36 16.76 -59.82 -5.33
N GLU A 37 16.41 -61.08 -5.09
CA GLU A 37 15.49 -61.51 -4.03
C GLU A 37 16.22 -61.97 -2.75
N ALA A 38 15.54 -61.96 -1.58
CA ALA A 38 15.04 -63.21 -0.95
C ALA A 38 14.88 -63.15 0.60
N SER A 39 13.69 -63.58 1.06
CA SER A 39 13.41 -64.39 2.26
C SER A 39 13.73 -63.94 3.71
N ASN A 40 12.61 -63.60 4.39
CA ASN A 40 12.01 -64.36 5.51
C ASN A 40 12.41 -64.20 7.00
N THR A 41 11.33 -64.27 7.81
CA THR A 41 11.24 -64.60 9.26
C THR A 41 11.42 -63.47 10.28
N GLY A 42 10.44 -63.26 11.18
CA GLY A 42 10.61 -62.37 12.35
C GLY A 42 9.35 -61.81 13.02
N GLN A 43 8.35 -62.62 13.34
CA GLN A 43 7.14 -62.18 14.08
C GLN A 43 7.39 -62.09 15.60
N ILE A 44 7.35 -60.90 16.23
CA ILE A 44 6.89 -60.75 17.64
C ILE A 44 6.28 -59.34 17.88
N THR A 45 5.08 -59.29 18.46
CA THR A 45 4.43 -58.10 19.05
C THR A 45 4.69 -58.07 20.56
N PRO A 46 4.73 -56.89 21.22
CA PRO A 46 3.81 -56.74 22.35
C PRO A 46 3.00 -55.42 22.37
N LYS A 47 1.85 -55.52 23.04
CA LYS A 47 0.80 -54.51 23.21
C LYS A 47 1.08 -53.60 24.43
N PRO A 48 0.62 -52.34 24.45
CA PRO A 48 0.81 -51.43 25.59
C PRO A 48 -0.01 -51.80 26.84
N THR A 49 0.51 -51.40 28.00
CA THR A 49 -0.11 -51.56 29.33
C THR A 49 -0.60 -50.21 29.88
N GLN A 50 -1.82 -50.19 30.44
CA GLN A 50 -2.41 -49.05 31.14
C GLN A 50 -1.94 -48.98 32.61
N VAL A 51 -2.06 -47.80 33.22
CA VAL A 51 -2.29 -47.67 34.67
C VAL A 51 -3.57 -46.85 34.89
N THR A 52 -4.38 -47.27 35.85
CA THR A 52 -5.71 -46.76 36.18
C THR A 52 -5.81 -46.55 37.69
N GLU A 53 -6.38 -45.42 38.12
CA GLU A 53 -7.22 -45.25 39.33
C GLU A 53 -7.91 -43.87 39.19
N ALA A 54 -9.24 -43.72 39.07
CA ALA A 54 -10.34 -44.00 40.02
C ALA A 54 -10.30 -43.07 41.26
N LYS A 55 -11.38 -42.52 41.84
CA LYS A 55 -12.85 -42.70 41.78
C LYS A 55 -13.49 -41.46 42.50
N THR A 56 -14.69 -40.88 42.25
CA THR A 56 -16.06 -41.42 42.48
C THR A 56 -17.16 -40.34 42.21
N GLN A 57 -18.15 -40.60 41.33
CA GLN A 57 -19.64 -40.40 41.39
C GLN A 57 -20.27 -39.11 42.05
N LYS A 58 -21.52 -38.66 41.73
CA LYS A 58 -22.75 -39.43 41.41
C LYS A 58 -23.93 -38.59 40.82
N ALA A 59 -24.53 -39.07 39.70
CA ALA A 59 -25.96 -39.12 39.25
C ALA A 59 -26.97 -37.95 39.49
N SER A 60 -28.13 -37.80 38.79
CA SER A 60 -28.98 -38.78 38.07
C SER A 60 -29.96 -38.15 37.03
N THR A 61 -30.30 -38.91 35.96
CA THR A 61 -31.64 -39.14 35.29
C THR A 61 -32.61 -37.97 34.96
N SER A 62 -33.44 -37.94 33.89
CA SER A 62 -34.17 -39.01 33.16
C SER A 62 -34.58 -38.65 31.71
N GLN A 63 -34.93 -39.65 30.88
CA GLN A 63 -35.67 -39.59 29.59
C GLN A 63 -37.10 -40.17 29.79
N PRO A 64 -38.13 -40.02 28.90
CA PRO A 64 -38.31 -40.72 27.58
C PRO A 64 -38.84 -39.80 26.43
N ALA A 65 -38.55 -40.01 25.12
CA ALA A 65 -39.16 -40.94 24.11
C ALA A 65 -40.66 -40.64 23.77
N THR A 66 -41.21 -40.71 22.53
CA THR A 66 -40.78 -41.28 21.22
C THR A 66 -41.71 -40.85 20.02
N GLN A 67 -41.35 -41.19 18.76
CA GLN A 67 -42.19 -41.36 17.53
C GLN A 67 -42.57 -40.15 16.63
N THR A 68 -42.90 -40.23 15.32
CA THR A 68 -42.43 -40.98 14.09
C THR A 68 -43.10 -40.35 12.82
N HIS A 69 -42.52 -40.51 11.61
CA HIS A 69 -43.16 -40.66 10.25
C HIS A 69 -43.02 -39.58 9.12
N ASN A 70 -42.32 -40.03 8.05
CA ASN A 70 -42.70 -40.11 6.62
C ASN A 70 -42.62 -38.91 5.62
N ASN A 71 -41.69 -39.05 4.63
CA ASN A 71 -41.88 -39.19 3.16
C ASN A 71 -42.75 -38.18 2.34
N SER A 72 -42.49 -37.83 1.06
CA SER A 72 -41.50 -38.27 0.03
C SER A 72 -41.52 -37.38 -1.27
N THR A 73 -40.52 -37.57 -2.16
CA THR A 73 -40.53 -37.48 -3.66
C THR A 73 -40.27 -36.15 -4.44
N LYS A 74 -39.01 -36.02 -4.95
CA LYS A 74 -38.49 -35.85 -6.37
C LYS A 74 -39.39 -35.27 -7.51
N PRO A 75 -38.84 -34.92 -8.72
CA PRO A 75 -37.50 -34.42 -9.15
C PRO A 75 -37.56 -33.21 -10.15
N ASN A 76 -36.43 -32.60 -10.53
CA ASN A 76 -35.99 -32.55 -11.95
C ASN A 76 -34.50 -32.20 -12.15
N ASP A 77 -34.02 -32.39 -13.38
CA ASP A 77 -32.64 -32.37 -13.87
C ASP A 77 -32.36 -31.16 -14.79
N SER A 78 -31.10 -30.69 -14.87
CA SER A 78 -30.45 -30.29 -16.15
C SER A 78 -29.01 -29.78 -15.97
N GLN A 79 -28.06 -30.64 -16.28
CA GLN A 79 -26.64 -30.32 -16.50
C GLN A 79 -26.43 -29.71 -17.90
N LYS A 80 -25.69 -28.60 -18.04
CA LYS A 80 -24.94 -28.32 -19.29
C LYS A 80 -23.75 -27.38 -19.14
N SER A 81 -22.59 -27.87 -19.58
CA SER A 81 -21.34 -27.13 -19.74
C SER A 81 -21.27 -26.42 -21.09
N HIS A 82 -20.53 -25.31 -21.17
CA HIS A 82 -20.05 -24.76 -22.45
C HIS A 82 -18.54 -24.54 -22.45
N LYS A 83 -17.95 -24.66 -23.64
CA LYS A 83 -16.55 -25.00 -23.87
C LYS A 83 -15.84 -23.90 -24.65
N HIS A 84 -14.60 -23.64 -24.26
CA HIS A 84 -13.66 -22.67 -24.82
C HIS A 84 -13.47 -22.80 -26.35
N ASN A 85 -13.50 -21.67 -27.07
CA ASN A 85 -13.06 -21.56 -28.46
C ASN A 85 -11.87 -20.58 -28.57
N LYS A 86 -10.89 -20.89 -29.44
CA LYS A 86 -9.69 -20.07 -29.73
C LYS A 86 -9.75 -19.59 -31.18
N LYS A 87 -9.62 -18.28 -31.45
CA LYS A 87 -8.95 -17.69 -32.65
C LYS A 87 -8.71 -16.19 -32.45
N MET A 88 -7.45 -15.73 -32.54
CA MET A 88 -6.97 -14.79 -33.57
C MET A 88 -5.57 -14.25 -33.21
N ILE A 89 -4.52 -14.93 -33.70
CA ILE A 89 -3.15 -14.42 -33.69
C ILE A 89 -2.90 -13.76 -35.04
N ALA A 90 -2.82 -12.42 -35.09
CA ALA A 90 -2.51 -11.67 -36.30
C ALA A 90 -1.91 -10.26 -36.07
N VAL A 91 -2.11 -9.65 -34.89
CA VAL A 91 -1.76 -8.23 -34.65
C VAL A 91 -0.30 -8.03 -34.19
N ILE A 92 0.26 -8.98 -33.44
CA ILE A 92 1.57 -8.83 -32.77
C ILE A 92 2.74 -8.67 -33.76
N ALA A 93 2.65 -9.26 -34.95
CA ALA A 93 3.68 -9.14 -35.99
C ALA A 93 3.79 -7.72 -36.59
N LEU A 94 2.72 -6.93 -36.56
CA LEU A 94 2.72 -5.58 -37.15
C LEU A 94 3.43 -4.55 -36.24
N VAL A 95 3.28 -4.71 -34.92
CA VAL A 95 3.85 -3.80 -33.91
C VAL A 95 5.38 -3.87 -33.89
N LEU A 96 5.96 -5.07 -34.02
CA LEU A 96 7.42 -5.26 -34.02
C LEU A 96 8.13 -4.56 -35.19
N ILE A 97 7.47 -4.41 -36.35
CA ILE A 97 8.04 -3.71 -37.51
C ILE A 97 8.11 -2.19 -37.26
N LEU A 98 7.13 -1.62 -36.54
CA LEU A 98 7.11 -0.19 -36.22
C LEU A 98 8.16 0.19 -35.16
N VAL A 99 8.38 -0.66 -34.16
CA VAL A 99 9.38 -0.40 -33.10
C VAL A 99 10.81 -0.39 -33.65
N VAL A 100 11.15 -1.29 -34.57
CA VAL A 100 12.49 -1.32 -35.19
C VAL A 100 12.73 -0.12 -36.11
N GLY A 101 11.69 0.44 -36.73
CA GLY A 101 11.79 1.66 -37.55
C GLY A 101 11.94 2.96 -36.74
N GLY A 102 11.41 3.02 -35.52
CA GLY A 102 11.33 4.26 -34.73
C GLY A 102 12.61 4.69 -34.01
N VAL A 103 13.56 3.78 -33.77
CA VAL A 103 14.75 4.04 -32.92
C VAL A 103 15.87 4.79 -33.67
N GLY A 104 15.79 4.95 -35.00
CA GLY A 104 16.87 5.49 -35.82
C GLY A 104 17.08 7.02 -35.81
N ALA A 105 16.25 7.80 -35.11
CA ALA A 105 16.15 9.26 -35.33
C ALA A 105 16.54 10.17 -34.15
N ALA A 106 16.82 9.64 -32.95
CA ALA A 106 16.84 10.43 -31.70
C ALA A 106 18.23 10.67 -31.06
N THR A 107 19.34 10.32 -31.71
CA THR A 107 20.69 10.35 -31.11
C THR A 107 21.61 11.48 -31.60
N TYR A 108 21.06 12.53 -32.20
CA TYR A 108 21.80 13.74 -32.58
C TYR A 108 21.27 14.99 -31.87
N PHE A 109 22.22 15.86 -31.49
CA PHE A 109 22.05 17.15 -30.76
C PHE A 109 21.72 17.02 -29.25
N THR A 110 22.45 17.60 -28.29
CA THR A 110 23.78 18.28 -28.29
C THR A 110 24.31 18.39 -26.84
N ASN A 111 25.63 18.22 -26.64
CA ASN A 111 26.33 18.74 -25.45
C ASN A 111 26.86 20.17 -25.70
N GLY A 112 26.94 21.00 -24.64
CA GLY A 112 27.55 22.34 -24.63
C GLY A 112 27.39 23.01 -23.25
N PHE A 113 28.28 22.91 -22.26
CA PHE A 113 29.68 23.37 -22.09
C PHE A 113 29.85 24.86 -21.68
N GLY A 114 30.50 25.10 -20.52
CA GLY A 114 31.03 26.40 -20.06
C GLY A 114 30.07 27.29 -19.23
N LEU A 115 30.53 28.10 -18.27
CA LEU A 115 31.86 28.23 -17.64
C LEU A 115 31.71 28.93 -16.25
N LEU A 116 32.78 28.96 -15.44
CA LEU A 116 32.86 29.66 -14.15
C LEU A 116 32.87 31.19 -14.32
N ASP A 117 32.47 31.95 -13.29
CA ASP A 117 33.44 32.72 -12.49
C ASP A 117 32.89 33.31 -11.17
N LYS A 118 33.80 33.58 -10.23
CA LYS A 118 33.52 33.96 -8.83
C LYS A 118 34.63 34.87 -8.28
N GLN A 119 34.41 36.19 -8.17
CA GLN A 119 35.26 37.05 -7.32
C GLN A 119 34.64 38.42 -6.96
N GLY A 120 34.93 38.90 -5.74
CA GLY A 120 35.48 40.26 -5.57
C GLY A 120 34.58 41.44 -5.12
N GLU A 121 34.39 41.56 -3.81
CA GLU A 121 34.57 42.78 -3.00
C GLU A 121 33.86 44.15 -3.28
N ALA A 122 33.10 44.57 -2.26
CA ALA A 122 33.18 45.84 -1.50
C ALA A 122 33.06 47.24 -2.17
N GLY A 123 32.34 48.18 -1.50
CA GLY A 123 32.70 49.62 -1.57
C GLY A 123 31.59 50.69 -1.63
N GLN A 124 30.81 50.86 -0.56
CA GLN A 124 30.32 52.14 0.00
C GLN A 124 29.88 53.36 -0.87
N THR A 125 28.59 53.72 -0.70
CA THR A 125 28.03 55.08 -0.44
C THR A 125 28.33 56.30 -1.33
N ALA A 126 27.27 56.92 -1.87
CA ALA A 126 26.88 58.32 -1.52
C ALA A 126 25.46 58.66 -2.04
N ASP A 127 24.64 59.33 -1.23
CA ASP A 127 23.37 59.94 -1.64
C ASP A 127 23.60 61.28 -2.37
N THR A 128 22.67 61.69 -3.26
CA THR A 128 21.93 62.97 -3.16
C THR A 128 20.87 63.12 -4.27
N THR A 129 19.67 63.48 -3.83
CA THR A 129 18.44 63.84 -4.57
C THR A 129 18.59 64.97 -5.61
N SER A 130 17.97 64.83 -6.80
CA SER A 130 16.96 65.77 -7.37
C SER A 130 16.78 65.63 -8.90
N GLY A 131 15.59 66.01 -9.41
CA GLY A 131 15.34 66.20 -10.86
C GLY A 131 14.17 65.38 -11.42
N SER A 132 13.27 66.03 -12.18
CA SER A 132 11.99 65.46 -12.63
C SER A 132 11.91 65.26 -14.15
N SER A 133 11.05 64.32 -14.54
CA SER A 133 10.27 64.22 -15.80
C SER A 133 10.90 63.65 -17.10
N ASN A 134 10.14 62.69 -17.67
CA ASN A 134 9.96 62.32 -19.09
C ASN A 134 11.21 62.03 -19.95
N SER A 135 11.40 60.82 -20.51
CA SER A 135 10.43 60.07 -21.34
C SER A 135 11.04 58.74 -21.84
N SER A 136 10.22 57.92 -22.50
CA SER A 136 10.50 56.59 -23.09
C SER A 136 11.93 56.32 -23.61
N SER A 137 12.47 55.14 -23.31
CA SER A 137 12.42 54.00 -24.26
C SER A 137 12.84 52.67 -23.61
N SER A 138 12.17 51.61 -24.07
CA SER A 138 12.44 50.17 -23.91
C SER A 138 13.82 49.73 -23.38
N ASP A 139 13.80 48.97 -22.28
CA ASP A 139 14.69 47.82 -22.11
C ASP A 139 13.97 46.68 -21.37
N THR A 140 14.05 45.46 -21.93
CA THR A 140 13.25 44.31 -21.48
C THR A 140 13.84 43.70 -20.21
N LYS A 141 13.54 44.31 -19.06
CA LYS A 141 13.78 43.68 -17.76
C LYS A 141 12.98 42.39 -17.66
N LYS A 142 13.66 41.24 -17.59
CA LYS A 142 13.05 39.96 -17.18
C LYS A 142 12.32 40.17 -15.86
N THR A 143 11.00 40.27 -15.90
CA THR A 143 10.17 40.09 -14.72
C THR A 143 10.25 38.63 -14.33
N LYS A 144 10.93 38.36 -13.21
CA LYS A 144 10.70 37.14 -12.43
C LYS A 144 9.20 37.03 -12.23
N LYS A 145 8.56 36.06 -12.87
CA LYS A 145 7.18 35.67 -12.59
C LYS A 145 7.20 34.68 -11.43
N ASP A 146 7.79 35.11 -10.31
CA ASP A 146 7.44 34.55 -9.01
C ASP A 146 6.05 35.12 -8.73
N ALA A 147 5.02 34.44 -9.24
CA ALA A 147 3.65 34.83 -8.98
C ALA A 147 3.34 34.59 -7.51
N ASP A 148 2.53 35.45 -6.90
CA ASP A 148 1.84 35.20 -5.63
C ASP A 148 0.86 34.01 -5.80
N GLU A 149 1.41 32.80 -5.95
CA GLU A 149 0.63 31.58 -5.90
C GLU A 149 0.18 31.38 -4.45
N LYS A 150 -1.13 31.41 -4.25
CA LYS A 150 -1.73 31.23 -2.92
C LYS A 150 -1.19 29.93 -2.29
N PRO A 151 -0.83 29.91 -0.99
CA PRO A 151 -0.37 28.70 -0.32
C PRO A 151 -1.40 27.57 -0.45
N THR A 152 -0.93 26.42 -0.93
CA THR A 152 -1.72 25.23 -1.31
C THR A 152 -0.98 23.94 -0.95
N VAL A 153 -1.73 22.83 -0.89
CA VAL A 153 -1.14 21.49 -1.05
C VAL A 153 -1.26 21.10 -2.52
N LYS A 154 -0.16 20.64 -3.11
CA LYS A 154 -0.07 20.19 -4.50
C LYS A 154 0.12 18.68 -4.55
N VAL A 155 -0.48 18.02 -5.53
CA VAL A 155 -0.33 16.57 -5.77
C VAL A 155 0.02 16.37 -7.24
N SER A 156 1.02 15.53 -7.52
CA SER A 156 1.50 15.22 -8.87
C SER A 156 1.90 13.75 -8.99
N ASP A 157 2.23 13.33 -10.22
CA ASP A 157 2.88 12.03 -10.52
C ASP A 157 2.07 10.82 -10.01
N ILE A 158 0.75 10.91 -10.09
CA ILE A 158 -0.17 9.90 -9.56
C ILE A 158 -0.17 8.67 -10.45
N SER A 159 0.01 7.48 -9.85
CA SER A 159 -0.09 6.19 -10.52
C SER A 159 -1.03 5.24 -9.78
N PHE A 160 -1.51 4.21 -10.49
CA PHE A 160 -2.32 3.13 -9.95
C PHE A 160 -1.68 1.80 -10.34
N ASP A 161 -1.09 1.12 -9.38
CA ASP A 161 -0.23 -0.06 -9.59
C ASP A 161 -0.44 -1.10 -8.49
N THR A 162 0.00 -2.33 -8.72
CA THR A 162 0.11 -3.33 -7.66
C THR A 162 1.37 -3.12 -6.81
N THR A 163 1.26 -3.43 -5.52
CA THR A 163 2.35 -3.38 -4.54
C THR A 163 2.12 -4.47 -3.49
N GLN A 164 3.03 -4.64 -2.54
CA GLN A 164 2.85 -5.59 -1.44
C GLN A 164 2.53 -4.89 -0.11
N ALA A 165 1.62 -5.51 0.65
CA ALA A 165 1.21 -5.09 1.98
C ALA A 165 0.81 -6.31 2.82
N VAL A 166 0.67 -6.14 4.13
CA VAL A 166 0.43 -7.22 5.09
C VAL A 166 -1.02 -7.23 5.55
N SER A 167 -1.72 -8.32 5.23
CA SER A 167 -3.13 -8.56 5.55
C SER A 167 -3.30 -9.92 6.21
N ASN A 168 -3.86 -9.92 7.43
CA ASN A 168 -3.95 -11.10 8.31
C ASN A 168 -2.58 -11.79 8.56
N ARG A 169 -1.51 -11.00 8.75
CA ARG A 169 -0.11 -11.46 8.92
C ARG A 169 0.47 -12.25 7.74
N GLU A 170 -0.11 -12.12 6.55
CA GLU A 170 0.49 -12.60 5.31
C GLU A 170 0.81 -11.39 4.42
N ILE A 171 2.00 -11.39 3.81
CA ILE A 171 2.34 -10.45 2.74
C ILE A 171 1.52 -10.87 1.51
N ARG A 172 0.79 -9.92 0.93
CA ARG A 172 -0.05 -10.10 -0.25
C ARG A 172 0.18 -8.98 -1.23
N ASP A 173 -0.02 -9.29 -2.50
CA ASP A 173 -0.18 -8.27 -3.54
C ASP A 173 -1.52 -7.55 -3.30
N VAL A 174 -1.52 -6.23 -3.45
CA VAL A 174 -2.68 -5.34 -3.33
C VAL A 174 -2.59 -4.23 -4.38
N TYR A 175 -3.71 -3.61 -4.71
CA TYR A 175 -3.69 -2.37 -5.48
C TYR A 175 -3.26 -1.19 -4.61
N SER A 176 -2.62 -0.21 -5.24
CA SER A 176 -2.16 1.02 -4.58
C SER A 176 -2.29 2.23 -5.50
N ILE A 177 -2.55 3.39 -4.90
CA ILE A 177 -2.39 4.69 -5.53
C ILE A 177 -1.11 5.30 -4.97
N LYS A 178 -0.18 5.66 -5.84
CA LYS A 178 1.06 6.34 -5.47
C LYS A 178 1.08 7.75 -6.06
N GLY A 179 1.90 8.63 -5.51
CA GLY A 179 2.14 9.94 -6.10
C GLY A 179 3.06 10.79 -5.24
N THR A 180 3.29 12.02 -5.68
CA THR A 180 4.04 13.04 -4.93
C THR A 180 3.08 14.08 -4.35
N ILE A 181 3.31 14.49 -3.11
CA ILE A 181 2.54 15.53 -2.42
C ILE A 181 3.47 16.59 -1.81
N GLU A 182 3.07 17.85 -1.90
CA GLU A 182 3.89 19.01 -1.51
C GLU A 182 3.04 20.05 -0.76
N ASN A 183 3.44 20.40 0.47
CA ASN A 183 2.82 21.44 1.28
C ASN A 183 3.57 22.76 1.10
N THR A 184 3.01 23.72 0.37
CA THR A 184 3.65 25.04 0.14
C THR A 184 3.39 26.06 1.26
N THR A 185 2.84 25.64 2.41
CA THR A 185 2.47 26.53 3.52
C THR A 185 3.51 26.54 4.66
N ASP A 186 3.61 27.64 5.40
CA ASP A 186 4.45 27.76 6.61
C ASP A 186 3.89 26.99 7.83
N LYS A 187 2.93 26.08 7.64
CA LYS A 187 2.23 25.36 8.71
C LYS A 187 2.22 23.87 8.45
N TYR A 188 2.18 23.11 9.53
CA TYR A 188 1.77 21.71 9.48
C TYR A 188 0.32 21.62 8.98
N VAL A 189 0.04 20.66 8.09
CA VAL A 189 -1.30 20.41 7.52
C VAL A 189 -1.64 18.93 7.51
N GLU A 190 -2.94 18.66 7.57
CA GLU A 190 -3.56 17.38 7.21
C GLU A 190 -4.17 17.55 5.82
N ALA A 191 -3.77 16.71 4.86
CA ALA A 191 -4.23 16.74 3.47
C ALA A 191 -4.98 15.45 3.10
N SER A 192 -6.09 15.58 2.37
CA SER A 192 -6.93 14.46 1.96
C SER A 192 -7.09 14.48 0.43
N PRO A 193 -6.13 13.92 -0.33
CA PRO A 193 -6.29 13.77 -1.77
C PRO A 193 -7.42 12.78 -2.08
N SER A 194 -8.18 13.08 -3.12
CA SER A 194 -9.19 12.19 -3.68
C SER A 194 -9.01 12.08 -5.19
N PHE A 195 -9.43 10.94 -5.72
CA PHE A 195 -9.05 10.50 -7.05
C PHE A 195 -10.27 10.22 -7.92
N ILE A 196 -10.11 10.43 -9.22
CA ILE A 196 -11.06 10.01 -10.23
C ILE A 196 -10.34 9.06 -11.20
N PHE A 197 -10.96 7.94 -11.52
CA PHE A 197 -10.37 6.90 -12.35
C PHE A 197 -10.97 6.94 -13.75
N LYS A 198 -10.13 6.97 -14.79
CA LYS A 198 -10.57 6.70 -16.16
C LYS A 198 -10.62 5.20 -16.32
N VAL A 199 -11.78 4.70 -16.74
CA VAL A 199 -12.06 3.27 -16.77
C VAL A 199 -12.74 2.86 -18.06
N SER A 200 -12.49 1.61 -18.44
CA SER A 200 -13.17 0.89 -19.51
C SER A 200 -13.86 -0.34 -18.89
N TYR A 201 -15.16 -0.52 -19.14
CA TYR A 201 -16.02 -1.53 -18.53
C TYR A 201 -17.08 -2.02 -19.52
N LYS A 202 -17.86 -3.05 -19.15
CA LYS A 202 -19.03 -3.49 -19.94
C LYS A 202 -20.34 -3.10 -19.28
N ASP A 203 -21.28 -2.59 -20.07
CA ASP A 203 -22.63 -2.32 -19.57
C ASP A 203 -23.49 -3.59 -19.49
N ASN A 204 -24.74 -3.42 -19.03
CA ASN A 204 -25.71 -4.52 -18.87
C ASN A 204 -26.10 -5.23 -20.18
N TYR A 205 -25.73 -4.68 -21.34
CA TYR A 205 -25.93 -5.30 -22.66
C TYR A 205 -24.67 -6.02 -23.16
N GLY A 206 -23.54 -5.86 -22.46
CA GLY A 206 -22.24 -6.41 -22.81
C GLY A 206 -21.42 -5.53 -23.75
N ASP A 207 -21.89 -4.33 -24.06
CA ASP A 207 -21.19 -3.34 -24.90
C ASP A 207 -20.07 -2.68 -24.09
N GLU A 208 -18.93 -2.41 -24.75
CA GLU A 208 -17.77 -1.76 -24.14
C GLU A 208 -18.02 -0.25 -23.99
N GLN A 209 -17.81 0.25 -22.78
CA GLN A 209 -18.08 1.63 -22.36
C GLN A 209 -16.88 2.22 -21.63
N ASN A 210 -16.69 3.53 -21.74
CA ASN A 210 -15.66 4.26 -21.01
C ASN A 210 -16.30 5.40 -20.21
N GLY A 211 -15.84 5.61 -18.98
CA GLY A 211 -16.37 6.63 -18.09
C GLY A 211 -15.38 7.05 -17.00
N ASP A 212 -15.82 7.97 -16.14
CA ASP A 212 -15.14 8.27 -14.89
C ASP A 212 -15.73 7.42 -13.76
N ALA A 213 -14.88 6.87 -12.91
CA ALA A 213 -15.27 6.08 -11.74
C ALA A 213 -14.64 6.60 -10.45
N ILE A 214 -15.32 6.34 -9.33
CA ILE A 214 -14.78 6.51 -7.98
C ILE A 214 -14.53 5.13 -7.37
N LEU A 215 -13.44 5.02 -6.59
CA LEU A 215 -13.17 3.84 -5.78
C LEU A 215 -14.22 3.72 -4.66
N GLN A 216 -14.56 2.49 -4.30
CA GLN A 216 -15.43 2.12 -3.17
C GLN A 216 -14.69 1.31 -2.11
N SER A 217 -13.67 0.54 -2.50
CA SER A 217 -12.79 -0.17 -1.59
C SER A 217 -12.07 0.78 -0.64
N GLN A 218 -11.86 0.33 0.60
CA GLN A 218 -11.18 1.13 1.63
C GLN A 218 -9.71 1.36 1.28
N MET A 219 -9.22 2.55 1.60
CA MET A 219 -7.85 2.98 1.37
C MET A 219 -7.18 3.24 2.72
N GLU A 220 -5.93 2.83 2.90
CA GLU A 220 -5.11 3.16 4.06
C GLU A 220 -3.76 3.72 3.62
N THR A 221 -3.16 4.63 4.40
CA THR A 221 -1.84 5.20 4.06
C THR A 221 -0.93 5.27 5.29
N PRO A 222 0.35 4.84 5.20
CA PRO A 222 1.33 5.00 6.29
C PRO A 222 1.63 6.47 6.61
N ASP A 223 1.38 7.37 5.67
CA ASP A 223 1.62 8.81 5.81
C ASP A 223 0.53 9.56 6.59
N GLY A 224 -0.55 8.86 6.96
CA GLY A 224 -1.75 9.48 7.52
C GLY A 224 -2.08 9.01 8.94
N PHE A 225 -2.66 9.93 9.70
CA PHE A 225 -3.27 9.64 11.00
C PHE A 225 -4.66 10.29 11.06
N GLU A 226 -5.48 9.90 12.05
CA GLU A 226 -6.85 10.39 12.32
C GLU A 226 -7.66 10.76 11.04
N ASN A 227 -8.42 9.80 10.50
CA ASN A 227 -9.19 9.88 9.25
C ASN A 227 -8.36 9.81 7.95
N GLU A 228 -7.24 9.06 7.95
CA GLU A 228 -6.45 8.70 6.74
C GLU A 228 -5.91 9.91 5.95
N THR A 229 -5.85 11.09 6.58
CA THR A 229 -5.29 12.31 5.99
C THR A 229 -3.78 12.33 6.12
N ILE A 230 -3.08 12.58 5.01
CA ILE A 230 -1.62 12.68 4.95
C ILE A 230 -1.14 13.86 5.80
N PHE A 231 -0.21 13.58 6.70
CA PHE A 231 0.50 14.61 7.45
C PHE A 231 1.64 15.21 6.63
N LEU A 232 1.74 16.55 6.64
CA LEU A 232 2.83 17.30 6.02
C LEU A 232 3.35 18.40 6.95
N ALA A 233 4.67 18.45 7.10
CA ALA A 233 5.40 19.56 7.70
C ALA A 233 5.44 20.79 6.76
N PRO A 234 5.75 22.00 7.28
CA PRO A 234 5.91 23.20 6.46
C PRO A 234 6.94 22.98 5.34
N HIS A 235 6.58 23.32 4.10
CA HIS A 235 7.46 23.16 2.91
C HIS A 235 7.93 21.72 2.65
N GLU A 236 7.26 20.72 3.22
CA GLU A 236 7.56 19.30 2.96
C GLU A 236 7.07 18.87 1.57
N LYS A 237 7.93 18.09 0.89
CA LYS A 237 7.60 17.35 -0.31
C LYS A 237 7.99 15.89 -0.13
N LYS A 238 7.04 14.97 -0.32
CA LYS A 238 7.29 13.52 -0.21
C LYS A 238 6.45 12.72 -1.20
N GLU A 239 6.87 11.48 -1.43
CA GLU A 239 6.00 10.46 -2.02
C GLU A 239 4.96 10.02 -0.98
N PHE A 240 3.78 9.62 -1.43
CA PHE A 240 2.77 8.97 -0.61
C PHE A 240 2.30 7.68 -1.28
N THR A 241 1.82 6.73 -0.48
CA THR A 241 1.12 5.54 -0.97
C THR A 241 -0.22 5.37 -0.22
N TYR A 242 -1.31 5.20 -0.96
CA TYR A 242 -2.53 4.59 -0.44
C TYR A 242 -2.60 3.14 -0.89
N TYR A 243 -2.77 2.23 0.06
CA TYR A 243 -2.99 0.81 -0.14
C TYR A 243 -4.49 0.52 -0.12
N ILE A 244 -4.98 -0.29 -1.06
CA ILE A 244 -6.39 -0.66 -1.13
C ILE A 244 -6.59 -1.99 -0.41
N SER A 245 -7.36 -1.97 0.68
CA SER A 245 -7.61 -3.13 1.55
C SER A 245 -8.88 -3.89 1.12
N ASP A 246 -8.88 -4.38 -0.12
CA ASP A 246 -9.99 -5.18 -0.64
C ASP A 246 -9.47 -6.38 -1.44
N TYR A 247 -10.23 -7.48 -1.37
CA TYR A 247 -9.82 -8.78 -1.85
C TYR A 247 -11.04 -9.55 -2.34
N SER A 248 -10.92 -10.17 -3.52
CA SER A 248 -11.84 -11.20 -3.96
C SER A 248 -11.34 -12.57 -3.54
N TYR A 249 -12.25 -13.53 -3.33
CA TYR A 249 -11.90 -14.92 -3.04
C TYR A 249 -12.10 -15.76 -4.29
N ASN A 250 -10.99 -16.26 -4.85
CA ASN A 250 -11.03 -17.09 -6.03
C ASN A 250 -11.30 -18.54 -5.64
N GLU A 251 -12.54 -18.99 -5.87
CA GLU A 251 -13.02 -20.34 -5.59
C GLU A 251 -12.20 -21.45 -6.26
N ASN A 252 -11.52 -21.17 -7.39
CA ASN A 252 -10.71 -22.17 -8.09
C ASN A 252 -9.31 -22.33 -7.48
N SER A 253 -8.71 -21.25 -7.00
CA SER A 253 -7.37 -21.25 -6.39
C SER A 253 -7.41 -21.41 -4.86
N HIS A 254 -8.60 -21.23 -4.25
CA HIS A 254 -8.84 -21.09 -2.81
C HIS A 254 -7.95 -20.01 -2.16
N LYS A 255 -7.68 -18.94 -2.90
CA LYS A 255 -6.85 -17.81 -2.46
C LYS A 255 -7.62 -16.50 -2.50
N LYS A 256 -7.17 -15.57 -1.64
CA LYS A 256 -7.51 -14.16 -1.78
C LYS A 256 -6.63 -13.55 -2.87
N GLU A 257 -7.25 -12.84 -3.79
CA GLU A 257 -6.61 -12.09 -4.87
C GLU A 257 -6.92 -10.60 -4.66
N ALA A 258 -5.99 -9.72 -5.04
CA ALA A 258 -6.15 -8.28 -4.89
C ALA A 258 -7.40 -7.82 -5.65
N ASP A 259 -8.22 -6.96 -5.02
CA ASP A 259 -9.36 -6.36 -5.70
C ASP A 259 -9.44 -4.86 -5.42
N ALA A 260 -10.09 -4.13 -6.33
CA ALA A 260 -10.48 -2.75 -6.14
C ALA A 260 -11.84 -2.58 -6.82
N LYS A 261 -12.81 -2.08 -6.06
CA LYS A 261 -14.21 -1.98 -6.46
C LYS A 261 -14.58 -0.54 -6.77
N PHE A 262 -15.35 -0.33 -7.84
CA PHE A 262 -15.61 0.99 -8.40
C PHE A 262 -17.10 1.23 -8.66
N ASN A 263 -17.51 2.50 -8.56
CA ASN A 263 -18.81 2.98 -9.04
C ASN A 263 -18.59 3.97 -10.18
N ILE A 264 -19.33 3.81 -11.28
CA ILE A 264 -19.28 4.75 -12.40
C ILE A 264 -20.06 6.02 -12.04
N VAL A 265 -19.42 7.19 -12.17
CA VAL A 265 -20.01 8.50 -11.84
C VAL A 265 -20.29 9.36 -13.06
N THR A 266 -19.64 9.10 -14.20
CA THR A 266 -20.02 9.67 -15.50
C THR A 266 -20.12 8.57 -16.55
N THR A 267 -21.23 8.55 -17.29
CA THR A 267 -21.42 7.69 -18.45
C THR A 267 -21.71 8.54 -19.68
N LYS A 268 -21.26 8.09 -20.86
CA LYS A 268 -21.66 8.71 -22.13
C LYS A 268 -23.10 8.36 -22.53
N GLN A 269 -23.71 7.36 -21.89
CA GLN A 269 -25.10 6.94 -22.06
C GLN A 269 -25.78 6.72 -20.71
N SER A 270 -26.90 7.40 -20.48
CA SER A 270 -27.46 7.71 -19.16
C SER A 270 -28.20 6.58 -18.43
N ASN A 271 -28.07 5.32 -18.88
CA ASN A 271 -29.13 4.32 -18.66
C ASN A 271 -28.81 3.23 -17.62
N SER A 272 -27.61 3.22 -17.04
CA SER A 272 -27.30 2.39 -15.86
C SER A 272 -26.12 2.94 -15.07
N THR A 273 -26.36 3.39 -13.84
CA THR A 273 -25.30 3.62 -12.85
C THR A 273 -24.80 2.26 -12.40
N LEU A 274 -23.73 1.77 -13.03
CA LEU A 274 -23.13 0.49 -12.71
C LEU A 274 -22.21 0.68 -11.49
N ASN A 275 -22.44 -0.13 -10.46
CA ASN A 275 -21.85 0.02 -9.13
C ASN A 275 -21.20 -1.30 -8.71
N ASN A 276 -20.22 -1.23 -7.80
CA ASN A 276 -19.49 -2.38 -7.26
C ASN A 276 -18.81 -3.23 -8.35
N LEU A 277 -18.26 -2.58 -9.38
CA LEU A 277 -17.49 -3.24 -10.44
C LEU A 277 -16.13 -3.66 -9.91
N SER A 278 -15.76 -4.94 -10.08
CA SER A 278 -14.54 -5.54 -9.52
C SER A 278 -13.43 -5.69 -10.57
N LEU A 279 -12.19 -5.33 -10.21
CA LEU A 279 -11.02 -5.65 -11.02
C LEU A 279 -10.72 -7.16 -11.02
N ALA A 280 -10.96 -7.84 -9.89
CA ALA A 280 -10.73 -9.27 -9.76
C ALA A 280 -11.75 -10.11 -10.55
N GLU A 281 -13.02 -9.66 -10.66
CA GLU A 281 -14.04 -10.32 -11.50
C GLU A 281 -13.88 -9.96 -13.00
N GLY A 282 -13.16 -8.88 -13.30
CA GLY A 282 -12.87 -8.44 -14.67
C GLY A 282 -13.99 -7.63 -15.31
N ASP A 283 -14.87 -7.03 -14.51
CA ASP A 283 -15.98 -6.19 -14.98
C ASP A 283 -15.49 -4.84 -15.54
N ILE A 284 -14.33 -4.40 -15.05
CA ILE A 284 -13.76 -3.07 -15.23
C ILE A 284 -12.24 -3.18 -15.43
N THR A 285 -11.68 -2.18 -16.08
CA THR A 285 -10.24 -1.95 -16.23
C THR A 285 -9.94 -0.48 -15.95
N VAL A 286 -8.81 -0.20 -15.32
CA VAL A 286 -8.34 1.17 -15.04
C VAL A 286 -7.35 1.58 -16.13
N ASP A 287 -7.70 2.64 -16.87
CA ASP A 287 -6.86 3.22 -17.92
C ASP A 287 -5.88 4.25 -17.34
N SER A 288 -6.34 5.07 -16.38
CA SER A 288 -5.52 6.02 -15.63
C SER A 288 -6.22 6.52 -14.36
N VAL A 289 -5.48 7.19 -13.49
CA VAL A 289 -5.98 7.86 -12.29
C VAL A 289 -5.58 9.34 -12.31
N GLU A 290 -6.52 10.21 -11.94
CA GLU A 290 -6.34 11.67 -11.91
C GLU A 290 -6.68 12.22 -10.52
N LEU A 291 -6.05 13.34 -10.13
CA LEU A 291 -6.47 14.07 -8.94
C LEU A 291 -7.84 14.72 -9.19
N LYS A 292 -8.80 14.46 -8.31
CA LYS A 292 -10.09 15.17 -8.28
C LYS A 292 -9.98 16.46 -7.45
N GLU A 293 -9.57 16.33 -6.21
CA GLU A 293 -9.39 17.42 -5.26
C GLU A 293 -8.47 16.99 -4.10
N CYS A 294 -7.76 17.94 -3.48
CA CYS A 294 -6.97 17.72 -2.27
C CYS A 294 -7.31 18.79 -1.22
N PRO A 295 -8.48 18.70 -0.55
CA PRO A 295 -8.74 19.51 0.65
C PRO A 295 -7.66 19.30 1.70
N PHE A 296 -7.26 20.40 2.34
CA PHE A 296 -6.30 20.39 3.45
C PHE A 296 -6.70 21.38 4.53
N LYS A 297 -6.25 21.13 5.77
CA LYS A 297 -6.49 22.00 6.94
C LYS A 297 -5.22 22.09 7.78
N SER A 298 -5.00 23.24 8.41
CA SER A 298 -3.94 23.40 9.43
C SER A 298 -4.46 23.04 10.81
N PHE A 299 -3.56 22.61 11.70
CA PHE A 299 -3.87 22.41 13.12
C PHE A 299 -4.21 23.75 13.81
N THR A 300 -5.40 23.85 14.40
CA THR A 300 -5.86 25.03 15.16
C THR A 300 -5.81 24.82 16.66
N ASP A 301 -6.27 23.65 17.11
CA ASP A 301 -6.56 23.38 18.53
C ASP A 301 -5.39 22.68 19.24
N LYS A 302 -4.54 22.02 18.46
CA LYS A 302 -3.26 21.41 18.85
C LYS A 302 -2.13 22.02 18.02
N LYS A 303 -0.89 21.82 18.45
CA LYS A 303 0.30 21.99 17.61
C LYS A 303 0.77 20.61 17.12
N ALA A 304 1.58 20.58 16.07
CA ALA A 304 2.15 19.36 15.50
C ALA A 304 3.68 19.49 15.32
N LEU A 305 4.36 18.36 15.24
CA LEU A 305 5.79 18.19 15.02
C LEU A 305 6.03 16.95 14.15
N THR A 306 7.12 16.92 13.40
CA THR A 306 7.61 15.66 12.82
C THR A 306 8.14 14.72 13.93
N PRO A 307 8.21 13.41 13.67
CA PRO A 307 8.88 12.46 14.57
C PRO A 307 10.33 12.86 14.88
N ASP A 308 11.06 13.39 13.90
CA ASP A 308 12.45 13.82 14.04
C ASP A 308 12.58 15.07 14.91
N ASP A 309 11.73 16.08 14.71
CA ASP A 309 11.67 17.28 15.56
C ASP A 309 11.44 16.89 17.02
N ALA A 310 10.54 15.94 17.27
CA ALA A 310 10.21 15.45 18.61
C ALA A 310 11.14 14.30 19.09
N LYS A 311 12.16 13.93 18.31
CA LYS A 311 13.12 12.83 18.58
C LYS A 311 12.42 11.54 19.04
N VAL A 312 11.39 11.13 18.32
CA VAL A 312 10.60 9.94 18.63
C VAL A 312 11.42 8.69 18.32
N SER A 313 11.49 7.78 19.28
CA SER A 313 11.99 6.42 19.08
C SER A 313 10.90 5.44 19.52
N LEU A 314 10.57 4.46 18.68
CA LEU A 314 9.59 3.41 18.97
C LEU A 314 10.18 2.03 18.70
N SER A 315 9.69 1.03 19.44
CA SER A 315 10.09 -0.36 19.34
C SER A 315 8.94 -1.27 19.78
N TYR A 316 8.86 -2.47 19.22
CA TYR A 316 8.00 -3.52 19.74
C TYR A 316 8.73 -4.37 20.77
N ASN A 317 8.07 -4.62 21.90
CA ASN A 317 8.43 -5.67 22.83
C ASN A 317 7.36 -6.77 22.80
N PHE A 318 7.75 -7.97 22.41
CA PHE A 318 6.87 -9.13 22.29
C PHE A 318 6.98 -10.03 23.53
N GLU A 319 5.84 -10.24 24.17
CA GLU A 319 5.68 -11.13 25.32
C GLU A 319 4.99 -12.43 24.90
N GLN A 320 4.90 -13.41 25.80
CA GLN A 320 4.39 -14.75 25.50
C GLN A 320 2.97 -14.75 24.89
N PHE A 321 2.13 -13.78 25.28
CA PHE A 321 0.70 -13.72 24.92
C PHE A 321 0.25 -12.37 24.33
N GLY A 322 1.19 -11.49 23.93
CA GLY A 322 0.86 -10.18 23.39
C GLY A 322 2.09 -9.36 23.03
N SER A 323 1.88 -8.11 22.64
CA SER A 323 2.98 -7.16 22.42
C SER A 323 2.67 -5.78 23.00
N THR A 324 3.73 -5.03 23.23
CA THR A 324 3.67 -3.63 23.68
C THR A 324 4.52 -2.78 22.76
N VAL A 325 4.11 -1.52 22.55
CA VAL A 325 4.96 -0.51 21.94
C VAL A 325 5.63 0.26 23.07
N THR A 326 6.95 0.33 23.00
CA THR A 326 7.80 1.05 23.96
C THR A 326 8.73 2.01 23.24
N GLY A 327 9.07 3.12 23.88
CA GLY A 327 9.88 4.14 23.23
C GLY A 327 10.07 5.40 24.05
N THR A 328 10.48 6.48 23.40
CA THR A 328 10.62 7.81 24.01
C THR A 328 10.17 8.89 23.02
N VAL A 329 9.68 10.01 23.56
CA VAL A 329 9.50 11.28 22.85
C VAL A 329 10.18 12.39 23.64
N THR A 330 10.73 13.39 22.96
CA THR A 330 11.37 14.55 23.59
C THR A 330 10.63 15.83 23.23
N ASN A 331 10.29 16.63 24.24
CA ASN A 331 9.78 17.97 24.00
C ASN A 331 10.93 18.92 23.65
N THR A 332 11.20 19.07 22.36
CA THR A 332 12.18 20.01 21.80
C THR A 332 11.64 21.44 21.63
N THR A 333 10.40 21.68 22.08
CA THR A 333 9.73 22.97 21.93
C THR A 333 9.89 23.83 23.19
N LYS A 334 9.69 25.13 23.05
CA LYS A 334 9.66 26.06 24.20
C LYS A 334 8.36 25.96 25.00
N ASP A 335 7.34 25.30 24.48
CA ASP A 335 6.05 25.10 25.15
C ASP A 335 6.15 23.97 26.16
N LYS A 336 5.55 24.12 27.34
CA LYS A 336 5.25 22.99 28.23
C LYS A 336 4.08 22.22 27.65
N TRP A 337 4.19 20.90 27.49
CA TRP A 337 3.10 20.08 26.97
C TRP A 337 2.19 19.62 28.10
N SER A 338 0.89 19.93 28.04
CA SER A 338 -0.10 19.33 28.94
C SER A 338 -0.36 17.88 28.55
N SER A 339 -0.48 17.62 27.25
CA SER A 339 -0.53 16.31 26.62
C SER A 339 0.18 16.33 25.27
N ALA A 340 0.76 15.20 24.88
CA ALA A 340 1.22 14.95 23.52
C ALA A 340 0.85 13.54 23.08
N THR A 341 0.54 13.41 21.80
CA THR A 341 0.03 12.21 21.15
C THR A 341 0.98 11.84 20.03
N ILE A 342 1.55 10.64 20.10
CA ILE A 342 2.45 10.07 19.09
C ILE A 342 1.63 9.12 18.22
N TYR A 343 1.57 9.38 16.93
CA TYR A 343 0.94 8.51 15.94
C TYR A 343 1.99 7.66 15.23
N TYR A 344 1.67 6.41 14.94
CA TYR A 344 2.56 5.47 14.27
C TYR A 344 1.76 4.42 13.49
N TYR A 345 2.39 3.81 12.49
CA TYR A 345 1.93 2.59 11.84
C TYR A 345 2.91 1.44 12.10
N THR A 346 2.58 0.26 11.59
CA THR A 346 3.40 -0.95 11.71
C THR A 346 3.85 -1.45 10.36
N GLU A 347 5.13 -1.78 10.25
CA GLU A 347 5.65 -2.64 9.20
C GLU A 347 5.86 -4.05 9.76
N MET A 348 5.53 -5.05 8.95
CA MET A 348 5.89 -6.45 9.19
C MET A 348 6.77 -6.91 8.01
N ASP A 349 7.99 -7.34 8.31
CA ASP A 349 9.06 -7.65 7.35
C ASP A 349 9.34 -6.53 6.33
N GLY A 350 9.14 -5.26 6.73
CA GLY A 350 9.31 -4.08 5.88
C GLY A 350 8.11 -3.73 4.99
N TYR A 351 6.97 -4.41 5.16
CA TYR A 351 5.73 -4.12 4.45
C TYR A 351 4.67 -3.51 5.37
N TYR A 352 3.97 -2.48 4.89
CA TYR A 352 2.86 -1.84 5.61
C TYR A 352 1.79 -2.86 6.03
N ALA A 353 1.43 -2.88 7.32
CA ALA A 353 0.37 -3.74 7.85
C ALA A 353 -0.96 -2.98 7.97
N PHE A 354 -2.02 -3.51 7.35
CA PHE A 354 -3.36 -2.91 7.39
C PHE A 354 -3.93 -2.83 8.82
N GLY A 355 -4.72 -1.79 9.07
CA GLY A 355 -5.28 -1.43 10.38
C GLY A 355 -4.29 -0.79 11.37
N SER A 356 -3.00 -0.70 11.02
CA SER A 356 -1.96 -0.23 11.95
C SER A 356 -1.87 1.28 12.12
N THR A 357 -2.40 2.09 11.20
CA THR A 357 -2.50 3.56 11.28
C THR A 357 -3.37 4.08 12.42
N SER A 358 -4.09 3.18 13.11
CA SER A 358 -4.73 3.45 14.40
C SER A 358 -3.74 3.53 15.58
N GLY A 359 -2.46 3.24 15.35
CA GLY A 359 -1.38 3.28 16.34
C GLY A 359 -1.21 4.66 16.96
N ARG A 360 -1.55 4.76 18.25
CA ARG A 360 -1.48 5.99 19.03
C ARG A 360 -0.97 5.72 20.43
N GLN A 361 -0.06 6.56 20.94
CA GLN A 361 0.31 6.62 22.36
C GLN A 361 0.23 8.06 22.88
N ASP A 362 -0.22 8.23 24.12
CA ASP A 362 -0.34 9.54 24.77
C ASP A 362 0.63 9.67 25.95
N VAL A 363 1.31 10.82 26.03
CA VAL A 363 2.12 11.25 27.18
C VAL A 363 1.60 12.57 27.73
N THR A 364 1.91 12.91 28.98
CA THR A 364 1.39 14.12 29.65
C THR A 364 2.47 14.87 30.42
N PHE A 365 2.25 16.17 30.63
CA PHE A 365 3.08 17.06 31.47
C PHE A 365 4.58 17.10 31.12
N VAL A 366 4.92 17.02 29.83
CA VAL A 366 6.31 17.03 29.34
C VAL A 366 6.84 18.46 29.29
N LYS A 367 7.86 18.76 30.11
CA LYS A 367 8.53 20.08 30.15
C LYS A 367 9.41 20.29 28.90
N PRO A 368 9.72 21.55 28.52
CA PRO A 368 10.76 21.83 27.52
C PRO A 368 12.07 21.10 27.83
N ASP A 369 12.71 20.61 26.77
CA ASP A 369 13.94 19.81 26.76
C ASP A 369 13.90 18.49 27.55
N ALA A 370 12.73 18.07 28.05
CA ALA A 370 12.54 16.80 28.73
C ALA A 370 12.02 15.70 27.80
N SER A 371 12.44 14.46 28.07
CA SER A 371 11.88 13.27 27.43
C SER A 371 10.81 12.60 28.31
N ALA A 372 9.88 11.91 27.66
CA ALA A 372 8.87 11.06 28.30
C ALA A 372 8.91 9.66 27.69
N ASP A 373 8.79 8.65 28.55
CA ASP A 373 8.71 7.26 28.12
C ASP A 373 7.35 6.97 27.48
N ILE A 374 7.38 6.29 26.34
CA ILE A 374 6.21 5.79 25.65
C ILE A 374 6.03 4.33 26.07
N LYS A 375 4.83 3.97 26.53
CA LYS A 375 4.46 2.58 26.79
C LYS A 375 2.97 2.37 26.60
N GLY A 376 2.60 1.46 25.70
CA GLY A 376 1.21 1.06 25.53
C GLY A 376 1.01 -0.30 24.89
N GLY A 377 -0.24 -0.72 24.83
CA GLY A 377 -0.64 -1.95 24.15
C GLY A 377 -0.47 -1.84 22.63
N SER A 378 -0.34 -3.00 22.00
CA SER A 378 -0.28 -3.18 20.55
C SER A 378 -1.49 -3.99 20.08
N ILE A 379 -1.91 -3.78 18.84
CA ILE A 379 -2.93 -4.61 18.17
C ILE A 379 -2.38 -5.97 17.73
N PHE A 380 -1.06 -6.13 17.68
CA PHE A 380 -0.38 -7.37 17.30
C PHE A 380 -0.24 -8.30 18.52
N GLY A 381 -0.37 -9.61 18.28
CA GLY A 381 -0.24 -10.64 19.31
C GLY A 381 1.23 -10.88 19.72
N SER A 382 1.56 -12.12 20.06
CA SER A 382 2.94 -12.54 20.23
C SER A 382 3.65 -12.75 18.87
N ASN A 383 4.95 -12.50 18.83
CA ASN A 383 5.84 -12.84 17.71
C ASN A 383 6.28 -14.32 17.84
N GLN A 384 5.31 -15.21 17.64
CA GLN A 384 5.55 -16.66 17.50
C GLN A 384 5.44 -17.10 16.02
N ASP A 385 5.16 -16.16 15.12
CA ASP A 385 5.08 -16.33 13.67
C ASP A 385 6.45 -16.12 12.98
N GLY A 386 7.41 -15.51 13.66
CA GLY A 386 8.79 -15.38 13.18
C GLY A 386 9.03 -14.18 12.27
N HIS A 387 8.06 -13.26 12.21
CA HIS A 387 8.17 -12.01 11.45
C HIS A 387 8.87 -10.92 12.26
N THR A 388 9.50 -9.97 11.57
CA THR A 388 10.03 -8.74 12.19
C THR A 388 8.97 -7.67 12.16
N TYR A 389 8.72 -6.99 13.29
CA TYR A 389 7.73 -5.92 13.39
C TYR A 389 8.41 -4.61 13.81
N GLU A 390 8.14 -3.52 13.09
CA GLU A 390 8.69 -2.20 13.37
C GLU A 390 7.56 -1.17 13.51
N ALA A 391 7.64 -0.32 14.54
CA ALA A 391 6.70 0.78 14.76
C ALA A 391 7.28 2.04 14.12
N LYS A 392 6.64 2.55 13.07
CA LYS A 392 7.09 3.71 12.29
C LYS A 392 6.29 4.94 12.72
N PRO A 393 6.92 5.94 13.39
CA PRO A 393 6.20 7.14 13.81
C PRO A 393 5.83 8.02 12.60
N ILE A 394 4.64 8.61 12.65
CA ILE A 394 4.07 9.46 11.58
C ILE A 394 4.15 10.92 11.98
N ALA A 395 3.69 11.25 13.19
CA ALA A 395 3.59 12.61 13.69
C ALA A 395 3.49 12.65 15.22
N VAL A 396 3.77 13.81 15.80
CA VAL A 396 3.42 14.12 17.19
C VAL A 396 2.50 15.34 17.19
N THR A 397 1.31 15.23 17.79
CA THR A 397 0.48 16.41 18.12
C THR A 397 0.55 16.70 19.60
N TYR A 398 0.47 17.97 20.02
CA TYR A 398 0.52 18.33 21.43
C TYR A 398 -0.36 19.53 21.77
N GLN A 399 -0.75 19.60 23.04
CA GLN A 399 -1.45 20.72 23.64
C GLN A 399 -0.50 21.48 24.56
N VAL A 400 -0.50 22.81 24.44
CA VAL A 400 0.27 23.70 25.30
C VAL A 400 -0.40 23.78 26.67
N ASP A 401 0.36 23.52 27.73
CA ASP A 401 -0.05 23.84 29.10
C ASP A 401 0.05 25.36 29.30
N LYS A 402 -1.05 25.96 29.75
CA LYS A 402 -1.19 27.42 29.92
C LYS A 402 -0.91 27.88 31.36
N ASN A 403 -0.54 26.93 32.25
CA ASN A 403 -0.38 27.12 33.70
C ASN A 403 1.07 26.91 34.19
#